data_AF-A0A955Z0I5-F1
#
_entry.id   AF-A0A955Z0I5-F1
#
_cell.length_a   1.000
_cell.length_b   1.000
_cell.length_c   1.000
_cell.angle_alpha   90.00
_cell.angle_beta   90.00
_cell.angle_gamma   90.00
#
_symmetry.space_group_name_H-M   'P 1'
#
loop_
_entity.id
_entity.type
_entity.pdbx_description
1 polymer ?
#
loop_
_entity_poly.entity_id
_entity_poly.type
_entity_poly.pdbx_seq_one_letter_code
_entity_poly.pdbx_strand_id
1 'polypeptide(L)'
;MHNTRYRSSSLFRRGYLAVALASAVTAACGWTPSRPFEREAPQVKEAIAALDAGDASHATLTLQEYLSTGACKEGNIGTPDLLKLKPDGTFDLGLALFKIAESHGRRFGEEELDSGADPTTKGLRSENLSCALRIVRAIAEDPKQTPALRARARYLEGNLLFLDAAYEDAVKAYDRALEIIPGVPEAGADAGRDEVVDTIGQDAAWNRAIALRRIEDKKDAGQDASSDSGDPEASAGDSGGGDSGGDSGGEGGKNDGDSGGGGGDDGGADAKGDDAGDDPGKKPDPPPEAPDAGPPPPSRADQDERILDQLENAPTVQQEAAKRHARKAPMRGLVDK
;
A
#
# COMPACT_ATOMS: atom_id res chain seq x y z
N MET A 1 -12.32 80.51 -32.12
CA MET A 1 -11.83 79.35 -32.90
C MET A 1 -10.38 79.08 -32.51
N HIS A 2 -10.15 78.25 -31.48
CA HIS A 2 -8.81 77.78 -31.12
C HIS A 2 -8.78 76.26 -31.25
N ASN A 3 -7.87 75.80 -32.09
CA ASN A 3 -7.75 74.41 -32.53
C ASN A 3 -6.45 73.86 -31.92
N THR A 4 -6.56 73.10 -30.83
CA THR A 4 -5.42 72.55 -30.09
C THR A 4 -5.15 71.13 -30.57
N ARG A 5 -4.04 70.95 -31.28
CA ARG A 5 -3.56 69.65 -31.80
C ARG A 5 -3.04 68.78 -30.65
N TYR A 6 -3.63 67.61 -30.45
CA TYR A 6 -3.09 66.53 -29.62
C TYR A 6 -1.92 65.87 -30.34
N ARG A 7 -0.71 65.92 -29.76
CA ARG A 7 0.47 65.18 -30.23
C ARG A 7 0.55 63.84 -29.50
N SER A 8 0.62 62.79 -30.32
CA SER A 8 0.82 61.39 -30.00
C SER A 8 2.04 61.13 -29.11
N SER A 9 1.85 60.37 -28.03
CA SER A 9 2.91 59.80 -27.19
C SER A 9 2.98 58.28 -27.38
N SER A 10 3.71 57.83 -28.40
CA SER A 10 3.87 56.41 -28.77
C SER A 10 5.25 55.84 -28.41
N LEU A 11 5.77 56.11 -27.20
CA LEU A 11 7.13 55.67 -26.82
C LEU A 11 7.23 54.90 -25.48
N PHE A 12 6.12 54.55 -24.83
CA PHE A 12 6.14 53.82 -23.55
C PHE A 12 5.74 52.32 -23.61
N ARG A 13 5.66 51.71 -24.80
CA ARG A 13 5.18 50.31 -24.96
C ARG A 13 6.23 49.25 -25.29
N ARG A 14 7.53 49.56 -25.23
CA ARG A 14 8.60 48.59 -25.59
C ARG A 14 9.48 48.08 -24.43
N GLY A 15 9.24 48.50 -23.19
CA GLY A 15 10.04 48.09 -22.03
C GLY A 15 9.51 46.89 -21.23
N TYR A 16 8.24 46.51 -21.37
CA TYR A 16 7.60 45.54 -20.45
C TYR A 16 7.53 44.10 -20.99
N LEU A 17 7.91 43.84 -22.24
CA LEU A 17 7.82 42.50 -22.85
C LEU A 17 9.07 41.63 -22.61
N ALA A 18 10.18 42.19 -22.13
CA ALA A 18 11.41 41.42 -21.89
C ALA A 18 11.50 40.80 -20.48
N VAL A 19 10.69 41.25 -19.51
CA VAL A 19 10.72 40.73 -18.13
C VAL A 19 9.71 39.59 -17.92
N ALA A 20 8.65 39.51 -18.72
CA ALA A 20 7.62 38.47 -18.58
C ALA A 20 8.04 37.08 -19.08
N LEU A 21 9.06 36.98 -19.94
CA LEU A 21 9.56 35.70 -20.48
C LEU A 21 10.57 34.99 -19.59
N ALA A 22 11.21 35.69 -18.64
CA ALA A 22 12.16 35.07 -17.71
C ALA A 22 11.47 34.36 -16.53
N SER A 23 10.24 34.77 -16.18
CA SER A 23 9.51 34.24 -15.01
C SER A 23 8.62 33.02 -15.33
N ALA A 24 8.40 32.70 -16.60
CA ALA A 24 7.52 31.60 -17.01
C ALA A 24 8.23 30.23 -17.05
N VAL A 25 9.57 30.20 -17.10
CA VAL A 25 10.35 28.95 -17.15
C VAL A 25 10.61 28.36 -15.76
N THR A 26 10.48 29.14 -14.69
CA THR A 26 10.77 28.70 -13.31
C THR A 26 9.62 27.98 -12.60
N ALA A 27 8.41 27.95 -13.17
CA ALA A 27 7.23 27.39 -12.51
C ALA A 27 6.90 25.94 -12.94
N ALA A 28 7.46 25.45 -14.04
CA ALA A 28 7.16 24.11 -14.58
C ALA A 28 8.19 23.03 -14.21
N CYS A 29 9.32 23.42 -13.63
CA CYS A 29 10.25 22.51 -12.95
C CYS A 29 10.08 22.82 -11.46
N GLY A 30 9.91 21.81 -10.59
CA GLY A 30 9.74 21.94 -9.12
C GLY A 30 10.94 22.58 -8.39
N TRP A 31 11.38 23.74 -8.87
CA TRP A 31 12.51 24.53 -8.46
C TRP A 31 12.09 25.32 -7.22
N THR A 32 12.58 24.92 -6.05
CA THR A 32 12.56 25.76 -4.86
C THR A 32 13.77 26.69 -4.89
N PRO A 33 13.59 28.02 -4.98
CA PRO A 33 14.70 28.98 -5.10
C PRO A 33 15.70 28.92 -3.94
N SER A 34 15.28 28.37 -2.80
CA SER A 34 16.10 28.23 -1.60
C SER A 34 17.04 27.01 -1.64
N ARG A 35 16.75 25.98 -2.43
CA ARG A 35 17.49 24.69 -2.44
C ARG A 35 17.49 23.98 -3.82
N PRO A 36 17.88 24.67 -4.90
CA PRO A 36 17.69 24.15 -6.26
C PRO A 36 18.57 22.95 -6.65
N PHE A 37 19.45 22.47 -5.76
CA PHE A 37 20.45 21.45 -6.07
C PHE A 37 20.51 20.27 -5.10
N GLU A 38 19.57 20.14 -4.14
CA GLU A 38 19.67 19.05 -3.15
C GLU A 38 19.44 17.65 -3.76
N ARG A 39 18.52 17.50 -4.72
CA ARG A 39 18.41 16.29 -5.58
C ARG A 39 19.53 16.17 -6.60
N GLU A 40 20.18 17.28 -6.93
CA GLU A 40 21.24 17.32 -7.95
C GLU A 40 22.64 17.05 -7.36
N ALA A 41 22.72 16.80 -6.05
CA ALA A 41 23.97 16.44 -5.39
C ALA A 41 24.57 15.19 -6.06
N PRO A 42 25.88 15.20 -6.40
CA PRO A 42 26.49 14.10 -7.14
C PRO A 42 26.38 12.76 -6.39
N GLN A 43 26.47 12.77 -5.06
CA GLN A 43 26.30 11.59 -4.23
C GLN A 43 24.88 11.01 -4.31
N VAL A 44 23.85 11.86 -4.36
CA VAL A 44 22.45 11.41 -4.47
C VAL A 44 22.22 10.80 -5.85
N LYS A 45 22.72 11.42 -6.92
CA LYS A 45 22.65 10.87 -8.28
C LYS A 45 23.36 9.52 -8.40
N GLU A 46 24.54 9.41 -7.80
CA GLU A 46 25.29 8.17 -7.75
C GLU A 46 24.52 7.07 -7.01
N ALA A 47 23.94 7.40 -5.85
CA ALA A 47 23.12 6.45 -5.09
C ALA A 47 21.86 6.01 -5.84
N ILE A 48 21.17 6.93 -6.53
CA ILE A 48 20.01 6.59 -7.39
C ILE A 48 20.44 5.67 -8.52
N ALA A 49 21.55 5.99 -9.22
CA ALA A 49 22.06 5.12 -10.27
C ALA A 49 22.45 3.73 -9.74
N ALA A 50 22.97 3.64 -8.53
CA ALA A 50 23.25 2.36 -7.87
C ALA A 50 21.96 1.59 -7.53
N LEU A 51 20.90 2.27 -7.04
CA LEU A 51 19.59 1.65 -6.81
C LEU A 51 18.97 1.12 -8.10
N ASP A 52 19.00 1.91 -9.17
CA ASP A 52 18.49 1.52 -10.49
C ASP A 52 19.26 0.32 -11.07
N ALA A 53 20.55 0.20 -10.75
CA ALA A 53 21.39 -0.95 -11.09
C ALA A 53 21.17 -2.17 -10.17
N GLY A 54 20.33 -2.05 -9.13
CA GLY A 54 20.06 -3.11 -8.15
C GLY A 54 21.10 -3.22 -7.02
N ASP A 55 22.06 -2.29 -6.94
CA ASP A 55 23.08 -2.24 -5.87
C ASP A 55 22.63 -1.35 -4.71
N ALA A 56 21.65 -1.85 -3.95
CA ALA A 56 21.13 -1.16 -2.77
C ALA A 56 22.16 -0.99 -1.65
N SER A 57 23.20 -1.84 -1.61
CA SER A 57 24.28 -1.75 -0.61
C SER A 57 25.16 -0.54 -0.87
N HIS A 58 25.60 -0.36 -2.12
CA HIS A 58 26.38 0.82 -2.49
C HIS A 58 25.58 2.11 -2.29
N ALA A 59 24.32 2.13 -2.75
CA ALA A 59 23.44 3.29 -2.56
C ALA A 59 23.28 3.67 -1.08
N THR A 60 23.09 2.67 -0.21
CA THR A 60 22.96 2.88 1.24
C THR A 60 24.23 3.51 1.83
N LEU A 61 25.41 3.00 1.49
CA LEU A 61 26.68 3.55 2.00
C LEU A 61 26.88 5.00 1.56
N THR A 62 26.66 5.29 0.28
CA THR A 62 26.79 6.64 -0.29
C THR A 62 25.85 7.63 0.38
N LEU A 63 24.59 7.24 0.62
CA LEU A 63 23.60 8.09 1.28
C LEU A 63 23.85 8.25 2.79
N GLN A 64 24.32 7.20 3.48
CA GLN A 64 24.70 7.28 4.89
C GLN A 64 25.85 8.27 5.12
N GLU A 65 26.83 8.29 4.21
CA GLU A 65 27.92 9.27 4.24
C GLU A 65 27.39 10.68 3.97
N TYR A 66 26.60 10.85 2.89
CA TYR A 66 26.03 12.14 2.48
C TYR A 66 25.13 12.79 3.55
N LEU A 67 24.42 11.96 4.33
CA LEU A 67 23.51 12.38 5.39
C LEU A 67 24.14 12.30 6.79
N SER A 68 25.37 11.78 6.90
CA SER A 68 26.08 11.60 8.17
C SER A 68 25.29 10.81 9.23
N THR A 69 24.53 9.81 8.80
CA THR A 69 23.74 8.95 9.70
C THR A 69 24.58 7.87 10.36
N GLY A 70 25.73 7.53 9.75
CA GLY A 70 26.46 6.31 10.04
C GLY A 70 25.74 5.06 9.53
N ALA A 71 26.38 3.91 9.73
CA ALA A 71 25.86 2.61 9.34
C ALA A 71 24.67 2.18 10.21
N CYS A 72 23.70 1.50 9.60
CA CYS A 72 22.66 0.76 10.32
C CYS A 72 23.31 -0.40 11.08
N LYS A 73 23.11 -0.48 12.40
CA LYS A 73 23.57 -1.57 13.26
C LYS A 73 22.52 -1.88 14.32
N GLU A 74 22.13 -3.14 14.45
CA GLU A 74 21.19 -3.58 15.49
C GLU A 74 19.86 -2.76 15.45
N GLY A 75 19.38 -2.42 14.26
CA GLY A 75 18.19 -1.57 14.09
C GLY A 75 18.35 -0.11 14.51
N ASN A 76 19.58 0.34 14.74
CA ASN A 76 19.91 1.72 15.09
C ASN A 76 20.67 2.40 13.93
N ILE A 77 20.21 3.59 13.56
CA ILE A 77 20.85 4.48 12.59
C ILE A 77 20.75 5.91 13.12
N GLY A 78 21.78 6.72 12.89
CA GLY A 78 21.80 8.11 13.33
C GLY A 78 20.74 8.93 12.61
N THR A 79 20.06 9.81 13.35
CA THR A 79 19.04 10.71 12.81
C THR A 79 19.43 12.17 13.04
N PRO A 80 20.52 12.66 12.43
CA PRO A 80 20.92 14.06 12.58
C PRO A 80 19.86 14.99 11.98
N ASP A 81 19.84 16.26 12.39
CA ASP A 81 18.93 17.26 11.83
C ASP A 81 19.09 17.43 10.31
N LEU A 82 20.25 17.03 9.78
CA LEU A 82 20.52 17.01 8.35
C LEU A 82 19.49 16.19 7.55
N LEU A 83 18.87 15.17 8.16
CA LEU A 83 17.81 14.39 7.50
C LEU A 83 16.62 15.25 7.09
N LYS A 84 16.19 16.15 7.98
CA LYS A 84 15.09 17.09 7.71
C LYS A 84 15.50 18.18 6.73
N LEU A 85 16.79 18.51 6.71
CA LEU A 85 17.35 19.49 5.78
C LEU A 85 17.55 18.91 4.38
N LYS A 86 17.74 17.59 4.23
CA LYS A 86 17.95 16.91 2.94
C LYS A 86 16.93 15.79 2.76
N PRO A 87 15.65 16.13 2.62
CA PRO A 87 14.57 15.16 2.76
C PRO A 87 14.49 14.19 1.56
N ASP A 88 14.88 14.61 0.35
CA ASP A 88 14.95 13.72 -0.81
C ASP A 88 15.99 12.60 -0.62
N GLY A 89 17.23 12.95 -0.31
CA GLY A 89 18.28 11.94 -0.05
C GLY A 89 17.95 11.07 1.17
N THR A 90 17.25 11.63 2.16
CA THR A 90 16.76 10.86 3.32
C THR A 90 15.70 9.84 2.90
N PHE A 91 14.78 10.22 2.01
CA PHE A 91 13.77 9.30 1.48
C PHE A 91 14.44 8.19 0.66
N ASP A 92 15.40 8.54 -0.18
CA ASP A 92 16.17 7.59 -0.99
C ASP A 92 16.98 6.62 -0.11
N LEU A 93 17.49 7.07 1.05
CA LEU A 93 18.16 6.19 2.03
C LEU A 93 17.16 5.18 2.62
N GLY A 94 15.94 5.62 2.92
CA GLY A 94 14.85 4.75 3.33
C GLY A 94 14.53 3.67 2.29
N LEU A 95 14.48 4.05 1.00
CA LEU A 95 14.28 3.11 -0.11
C LEU A 95 15.44 2.12 -0.27
N ALA A 96 16.68 2.57 -0.12
CA ALA A 96 17.85 1.71 -0.20
C ALA A 96 17.86 0.65 0.91
N LEU A 97 17.58 1.07 2.15
CA LEU A 97 17.45 0.15 3.29
C LEU A 97 16.27 -0.83 3.12
N PHE A 98 15.13 -0.35 2.60
CA PHE A 98 13.99 -1.21 2.23
C PHE A 98 14.42 -2.31 1.24
N LYS A 99 15.18 -1.95 0.19
CA LYS A 99 15.67 -2.90 -0.81
C LYS A 99 16.65 -3.92 -0.23
N ILE A 100 17.51 -3.53 0.71
CA ILE A 100 18.37 -4.48 1.44
C ILE A 100 17.51 -5.43 2.27
N ALA A 101 16.51 -4.94 3.00
CA ALA A 101 15.62 -5.77 3.80
C ALA A 101 14.83 -6.79 2.94
N GLU A 102 14.39 -6.38 1.74
CA GLU A 102 13.75 -7.29 0.78
C GLU A 102 14.69 -8.42 0.32
N SER A 103 16.00 -8.20 0.26
CA SER A 103 16.96 -9.24 -0.11
C SER A 103 17.14 -10.33 0.96
N HIS A 104 16.80 -10.01 2.22
CA HIS A 104 16.88 -10.90 3.37
C HIS A 104 15.56 -11.65 3.65
N GLY A 105 14.60 -11.64 2.73
CA GLY A 105 13.41 -12.47 2.86
C GLY A 105 12.63 -12.61 1.57
N ARG A 106 11.44 -13.19 1.68
CA ARG A 106 10.52 -13.31 0.55
C ARG A 106 9.98 -11.93 0.18
N ARG A 107 9.58 -11.81 -1.09
CA ARG A 107 8.92 -10.61 -1.61
C ARG A 107 7.53 -10.48 -0.99
N PHE A 108 7.01 -9.26 -1.03
CA PHE A 108 5.64 -8.94 -0.67
C PHE A 108 4.67 -9.91 -1.35
N GLY A 109 3.83 -10.60 -0.55
CA GLY A 109 2.84 -11.58 -0.99
C GLY A 109 3.25 -13.06 -0.84
N GLU A 110 4.51 -13.38 -0.55
CA GLU A 110 5.01 -14.76 -0.41
C GLU A 110 5.36 -15.16 1.03
N GLU A 111 4.84 -14.43 2.03
CA GLU A 111 5.24 -14.58 3.44
C GLU A 111 4.77 -15.87 4.09
N GLU A 112 3.65 -16.44 3.65
CA GLU A 112 3.04 -17.66 4.24
C GLU A 112 3.84 -18.94 3.96
N LEU A 113 4.79 -18.87 3.03
CA LEU A 113 5.68 -19.99 2.70
C LEU A 113 6.94 -20.02 3.58
N ASP A 114 7.02 -19.16 4.60
CA ASP A 114 8.21 -18.93 5.42
C ASP A 114 8.44 -19.97 6.55
N SER A 115 8.16 -21.23 6.27
CA SER A 115 8.50 -22.33 7.17
C SER A 115 10.01 -22.66 7.21
N GLY A 116 10.89 -21.82 6.63
CA GLY A 116 12.29 -22.18 6.44
C GLY A 116 13.35 -21.09 6.32
N ALA A 117 13.06 -19.79 6.47
CA ALA A 117 14.15 -18.80 6.51
C ALA A 117 14.94 -18.89 7.83
N ASP A 118 16.28 -18.89 7.73
CA ASP A 118 17.18 -18.96 8.87
C ASP A 118 16.99 -17.75 9.82
N PRO A 119 16.99 -17.93 11.15
CA PRO A 119 16.82 -16.86 12.13
C PRO A 119 17.79 -15.68 11.95
N THR A 120 19.02 -15.93 11.48
CA THR A 120 20.00 -14.87 11.20
C THR A 120 19.52 -13.95 10.10
N THR A 121 18.92 -14.51 9.05
CA THR A 121 18.42 -13.75 7.90
C THR A 121 17.20 -12.91 8.31
N LYS A 122 16.33 -13.47 9.16
CA LYS A 122 15.21 -12.73 9.76
C LYS A 122 15.68 -11.56 10.63
N GLY A 123 16.72 -11.78 11.43
CA GLY A 123 17.36 -10.73 12.23
C GLY A 123 17.88 -9.58 11.37
N LEU A 124 18.68 -9.89 10.34
CA LEU A 124 19.20 -8.88 9.39
C LEU A 124 18.09 -8.11 8.69
N ARG A 125 17.00 -8.79 8.29
CA ARG A 125 15.83 -8.13 7.71
C ARG A 125 15.21 -7.14 8.70
N SER A 126 14.90 -7.58 9.92
CA SER A 126 14.27 -6.74 10.95
C SER A 126 15.15 -5.53 11.32
N GLU A 127 16.47 -5.72 11.41
CA GLU A 127 17.41 -4.61 11.65
C GLU A 127 17.34 -3.54 10.56
N ASN A 128 17.38 -3.94 9.28
CA ASN A 128 17.28 -3.00 8.16
C ASN A 128 15.92 -2.30 8.11
N LEU A 129 14.83 -3.02 8.38
CA LEU A 129 13.48 -2.44 8.46
C LEU A 129 13.39 -1.38 9.56
N SER A 130 13.93 -1.68 10.75
CA SER A 130 13.94 -0.74 11.88
C SER A 130 14.75 0.53 11.57
N CYS A 131 15.93 0.39 10.96
CA CYS A 131 16.71 1.55 10.49
C CYS A 131 15.95 2.38 9.46
N ALA A 132 15.36 1.73 8.44
CA ALA A 132 14.59 2.41 7.41
C ALA A 132 13.41 3.19 8.02
N LEU A 133 12.66 2.58 8.95
CA LEU A 133 11.55 3.22 9.66
C LEU A 133 11.96 4.51 10.37
N ARG A 134 13.12 4.52 11.04
CA ARG A 134 13.64 5.72 11.72
C ARG A 134 13.96 6.84 10.75
N ILE A 135 14.55 6.51 9.60
CA ILE A 135 14.88 7.46 8.55
C ILE A 135 13.62 8.06 7.91
N VAL A 136 12.67 7.23 7.50
CA VAL A 136 11.47 7.72 6.78
C VAL A 136 10.53 8.50 7.70
N ARG A 137 10.41 8.12 8.98
CA ARG A 137 9.61 8.86 9.98
C ARG A 137 10.11 10.28 10.21
N ALA A 138 11.43 10.50 10.13
CA ALA A 138 12.01 11.83 10.26
C ALA A 138 11.47 12.84 9.23
N ILE A 139 11.06 12.35 8.05
CA ILE A 139 10.43 13.14 6.99
C ILE A 139 8.90 13.14 7.14
N ALA A 140 8.30 11.98 7.36
CA ALA A 140 6.85 11.81 7.40
C ALA A 140 6.18 12.65 8.52
N GLU A 141 6.89 12.82 9.64
CA GLU A 141 6.42 13.54 10.81
C GLU A 141 6.77 15.04 10.80
N ASP A 142 7.68 15.49 9.93
CA ASP A 142 8.08 16.89 9.88
C ASP A 142 7.06 17.72 9.07
N PRO A 143 6.28 18.60 9.73
CA PRO A 143 5.26 19.39 9.04
C PRO A 143 5.84 20.44 8.08
N LYS A 144 7.15 20.69 8.11
CA LYS A 144 7.82 21.60 7.18
C LYS A 144 8.04 20.99 5.80
N GLN A 145 7.93 19.67 5.68
CA GLN A 145 8.09 18.95 4.42
C GLN A 145 6.83 19.07 3.56
N THR A 146 6.99 18.93 2.24
CA THR A 146 5.86 19.03 1.32
C THR A 146 4.84 17.91 1.58
N PRO A 147 3.53 18.16 1.39
CA PRO A 147 2.50 17.12 1.55
C PRO A 147 2.81 15.87 0.71
N ALA A 148 3.22 16.04 -0.54
CA ALA A 148 3.58 14.93 -1.41
C ALA A 148 4.73 14.07 -0.88
N LEU A 149 5.80 14.69 -0.36
CA LEU A 149 6.91 13.95 0.20
C LEU A 149 6.54 13.26 1.52
N ARG A 150 5.70 13.89 2.35
CA ARG A 150 5.18 13.27 3.58
C ARG A 150 4.30 12.07 3.26
N ALA A 151 3.42 12.16 2.27
CA ALA A 151 2.58 11.05 1.81
C ALA A 151 3.45 9.89 1.29
N ARG A 152 4.46 10.18 0.46
CA ARG A 152 5.49 9.22 0.01
C ARG A 152 6.16 8.50 1.17
N ALA A 153 6.62 9.25 2.17
CA ALA A 153 7.28 8.70 3.34
C ALA A 153 6.34 7.84 4.20
N ARG A 154 5.06 8.23 4.35
CA ARG A 154 4.02 7.44 5.03
C ARG A 154 3.68 6.15 4.29
N TYR A 155 3.59 6.20 2.97
CA TYR A 155 3.39 5.02 2.15
C TYR A 155 4.57 4.04 2.29
N LEU A 156 5.81 4.53 2.23
CA LEU A 156 7.00 3.71 2.46
C LEU A 156 7.07 3.15 3.90
N GLU A 157 6.67 3.93 4.91
CA GLU A 157 6.51 3.47 6.29
C GLU A 157 5.54 2.28 6.36
N GLY A 158 4.39 2.36 5.69
CA GLY A 158 3.44 1.26 5.61
C GLY A 158 4.02 0.01 4.94
N ASN A 159 4.75 0.17 3.83
CA ASN A 159 5.41 -0.95 3.15
C ASN A 159 6.46 -1.64 4.04
N LEU A 160 7.24 -0.87 4.81
CA LEU A 160 8.22 -1.39 5.77
C LEU A 160 7.55 -2.19 6.89
N LEU A 161 6.48 -1.64 7.49
CA LEU A 161 5.71 -2.31 8.55
C LEU A 161 5.02 -3.57 8.03
N PHE A 162 4.54 -3.55 6.79
CA PHE A 162 3.99 -4.73 6.15
C PHE A 162 5.05 -5.83 6.00
N LEU A 163 6.26 -5.49 5.54
CA LEU A 163 7.36 -6.45 5.40
C LEU A 163 7.82 -7.04 6.74
N ASP A 164 7.59 -6.33 7.84
CA ASP A 164 7.83 -6.78 9.22
C ASP A 164 6.64 -7.56 9.82
N ALA A 165 5.61 -7.83 9.01
CA ALA A 165 4.34 -8.46 9.39
C ALA A 165 3.55 -7.71 10.49
N ALA A 166 3.85 -6.43 10.72
CA ALA A 166 3.16 -5.50 11.62
C ALA A 166 1.96 -4.86 10.90
N TYR A 167 0.99 -5.69 10.49
CA TYR A 167 -0.07 -5.27 9.57
C TYR A 167 -0.98 -4.18 10.13
N GLU A 168 -1.31 -4.17 11.43
CA GLU A 168 -2.13 -3.09 12.00
C GLU A 168 -1.43 -1.73 11.93
N ASP A 169 -0.13 -1.70 12.18
CA ASP A 169 0.65 -0.47 12.08
C ASP A 169 0.86 -0.06 10.63
N ALA A 170 1.01 -1.02 9.71
CA ALA A 170 1.04 -0.76 8.27
C ALA A 170 -0.25 -0.05 7.82
N VAL A 171 -1.43 -0.54 8.24
CA VAL A 171 -2.73 0.09 7.95
C VAL A 171 -2.75 1.54 8.45
N LYS A 172 -2.31 1.80 9.69
CA LYS A 172 -2.24 3.17 10.24
C LYS A 172 -1.32 4.08 9.42
N ALA A 173 -0.19 3.56 8.92
CA ALA A 173 0.74 4.33 8.10
C ALA A 173 0.13 4.66 6.72
N TYR A 174 -0.56 3.70 6.09
CA TYR A 174 -1.29 3.94 4.84
C TYR A 174 -2.45 4.91 5.03
N ASP A 175 -3.20 4.82 6.14
CA ASP A 175 -4.26 5.78 6.48
C ASP A 175 -3.71 7.20 6.53
N ARG A 176 -2.58 7.41 7.21
CA ARG A 176 -1.90 8.71 7.25
C ARG A 176 -1.40 9.19 5.89
N ALA A 177 -1.07 8.28 4.96
CA ALA A 177 -0.75 8.66 3.58
C ALA A 177 -2.01 9.13 2.83
N LEU A 178 -3.12 8.39 2.98
CA LEU A 178 -4.41 8.67 2.35
C LEU A 178 -5.09 9.94 2.87
N GLU A 179 -4.84 10.31 4.12
CA GLU A 179 -5.23 11.61 4.68
C GLU A 179 -4.57 12.79 3.95
N ILE A 180 -3.36 12.60 3.41
CA ILE A 180 -2.60 13.64 2.71
C ILE A 180 -2.88 13.62 1.20
N ILE A 181 -2.85 12.43 0.58
CA ILE A 181 -3.16 12.20 -0.84
C ILE A 181 -4.22 11.10 -0.94
N PRO A 182 -5.49 11.46 -1.18
CA PRO A 182 -6.57 10.48 -1.33
C PRO A 182 -6.32 9.51 -2.49
N GLY A 183 -6.79 8.26 -2.34
CA GLY A 183 -6.61 7.20 -3.34
C GLY A 183 -7.58 7.21 -4.52
N VAL A 184 -8.44 8.23 -4.61
CA VAL A 184 -9.29 8.46 -5.78
C VAL A 184 -8.60 9.48 -6.68
N PRO A 185 -8.35 9.18 -7.97
CA PRO A 185 -7.98 10.22 -8.91
C PRO A 185 -9.10 11.26 -8.89
N GLU A 186 -8.77 12.54 -8.70
CA GLU A 186 -9.76 13.62 -8.70
C GLU A 186 -10.56 13.53 -10.00
N ALA A 187 -11.78 12.99 -9.91
CA ALA A 187 -12.68 12.81 -11.03
C ALA A 187 -13.13 14.19 -11.50
N GLY A 188 -12.39 14.77 -12.44
CA GLY A 188 -12.63 16.12 -12.96
C GLY A 188 -11.38 16.99 -13.11
N ALA A 189 -10.21 16.53 -12.68
CA ALA A 189 -8.99 17.14 -13.14
C ALA A 189 -8.82 16.75 -14.63
N ASP A 190 -9.11 17.69 -15.52
CA ASP A 190 -8.54 17.76 -16.87
C ASP A 190 -7.00 17.94 -16.77
N ALA A 191 -6.34 17.14 -15.92
CA ALA A 191 -4.90 17.01 -15.85
C ALA A 191 -4.50 16.55 -17.24
N GLY A 192 -3.94 17.50 -18.00
CA GLY A 192 -3.53 17.26 -19.36
C GLY A 192 -2.68 16.00 -19.42
N ARG A 193 -2.74 15.28 -20.55
CA ARG A 193 -2.10 13.97 -20.78
C ARG A 193 -0.59 13.88 -20.50
N ASP A 194 0.04 14.97 -20.04
CA ASP A 194 1.47 15.08 -19.72
C ASP A 194 1.76 15.29 -18.22
N GLU A 195 0.76 15.41 -17.34
CA GLU A 195 1.01 15.49 -15.89
C GLU A 195 1.16 14.09 -15.30
N VAL A 196 2.33 13.79 -14.72
CA VAL A 196 2.62 12.54 -14.02
C VAL A 196 1.76 12.51 -12.75
N VAL A 197 0.58 11.89 -12.84
CA VAL A 197 -0.32 11.70 -11.70
C VAL A 197 0.40 10.83 -10.65
N ASP A 198 0.56 11.37 -9.44
CA ASP A 198 1.14 10.63 -8.32
C ASP A 198 0.18 9.49 -7.91
N THR A 199 0.56 8.24 -8.19
CA THR A 199 -0.29 7.05 -7.92
C THR A 199 -0.30 6.64 -6.46
N ILE A 200 0.42 7.35 -5.58
CA ILE A 200 0.65 6.93 -4.20
C ILE A 200 -0.62 6.77 -3.39
N GLY A 201 -1.63 7.62 -3.61
CA GLY A 201 -2.92 7.43 -2.94
C GLY A 201 -3.56 6.09 -3.33
N GLN A 202 -3.55 5.76 -4.62
CA GLN A 202 -4.10 4.51 -5.13
C GLN A 202 -3.30 3.29 -4.61
N ASP A 203 -1.98 3.38 -4.66
CA ASP A 203 -1.07 2.33 -4.20
C ASP A 203 -1.21 2.11 -2.67
N ALA A 204 -1.34 3.18 -1.89
CA ALA A 204 -1.57 3.11 -0.45
C ALA A 204 -2.93 2.47 -0.13
N ALA A 205 -4.00 2.83 -0.85
CA ALA A 205 -5.32 2.22 -0.66
C ALA A 205 -5.30 0.71 -0.98
N TRP A 206 -4.61 0.32 -2.05
CA TRP A 206 -4.43 -1.08 -2.42
C TRP A 206 -3.65 -1.86 -1.36
N ASN A 207 -2.47 -1.38 -0.95
CA ASN A 207 -1.64 -2.06 0.05
C ASN A 207 -2.32 -2.11 1.42
N ARG A 208 -3.09 -1.08 1.77
CA ARG A 208 -3.94 -1.07 2.97
C ARG A 208 -4.97 -2.19 2.95
N ALA A 209 -5.65 -2.40 1.82
CA ALA A 209 -6.63 -3.48 1.68
C ALA A 209 -5.97 -4.86 1.84
N ILE A 210 -4.78 -5.06 1.28
CA ILE A 210 -4.00 -6.29 1.48
C ILE A 210 -3.65 -6.47 2.96
N ALA A 211 -3.18 -5.42 3.64
CA ALA A 211 -2.84 -5.48 5.06
C ALA A 211 -4.05 -5.85 5.93
N LEU A 212 -5.23 -5.29 5.64
CA LEU A 212 -6.48 -5.65 6.32
C LEU A 212 -6.83 -7.13 6.13
N ARG A 213 -6.74 -7.63 4.90
CA ARG A 213 -6.98 -9.05 4.63
C ARG A 213 -6.01 -9.94 5.42
N ARG A 214 -4.74 -9.59 5.51
CA ARG A 214 -3.76 -10.35 6.31
C ARG A 214 -4.07 -10.33 7.82
N ILE A 215 -4.69 -9.26 8.33
CA ILE A 215 -5.17 -9.20 9.72
C ILE A 215 -6.35 -10.17 9.91
N GLU A 216 -7.24 -10.29 8.92
CA GLU A 216 -8.36 -11.23 8.94
C GLU A 216 -7.87 -12.69 8.84
N ASP A 217 -7.01 -13.01 7.88
CA ASP A 217 -6.45 -14.36 7.68
C ASP A 217 -5.75 -14.88 8.96
N LYS A 218 -5.04 -14.00 9.68
CA LYS A 218 -4.39 -14.33 10.97
C LYS A 218 -5.39 -14.66 12.08
N LYS A 219 -6.60 -14.11 12.05
CA LYS A 219 -7.66 -14.40 13.04
C LYS A 219 -8.29 -15.77 12.75
N ASP A 220 -8.54 -16.06 11.48
CA ASP A 220 -9.19 -17.30 11.06
C ASP A 220 -8.29 -18.53 11.28
N ALA A 221 -6.99 -18.40 11.00
CA ALA A 221 -6.01 -19.48 11.21
C ALA A 221 -5.86 -19.93 12.69
N GLY A 222 -6.31 -19.12 13.66
CA GLY A 222 -6.27 -19.45 15.08
C GLY A 222 -7.51 -20.16 15.63
N GLN A 223 -8.65 -20.12 14.93
CA GLN A 223 -9.92 -20.68 15.43
C GLN A 223 -10.13 -22.13 15.00
N ASP A 224 -9.61 -22.54 13.84
CA ASP A 224 -9.81 -23.90 13.32
C ASP A 224 -8.80 -24.92 13.86
N ALA A 225 -7.74 -24.49 14.54
CA ALA A 225 -6.72 -25.37 15.13
C ALA A 225 -7.10 -25.87 16.54
N SER A 226 -8.26 -25.46 17.09
CA SER A 226 -8.66 -25.78 18.47
C SER A 226 -10.07 -26.40 18.53
N SER A 227 -10.35 -27.45 17.77
CA SER A 227 -11.54 -28.28 18.01
C SER A 227 -11.43 -29.75 17.58
N ASP A 228 -10.23 -30.34 17.54
CA ASP A 228 -10.07 -31.79 17.36
C ASP A 228 -9.20 -32.41 18.46
N SER A 229 -9.66 -32.24 19.71
CA SER A 229 -9.15 -33.00 20.83
C SER A 229 -10.32 -33.70 21.53
N GLY A 230 -10.64 -34.90 21.03
CA GLY A 230 -11.16 -36.00 21.85
C GLY A 230 -12.51 -36.58 21.42
N ASP A 231 -12.48 -37.63 20.59
CA ASP A 231 -12.85 -38.97 21.07
C ASP A 231 -12.49 -40.07 20.04
N PRO A 232 -11.34 -40.76 20.19
CA PRO A 232 -11.17 -42.09 19.63
C PRO A 232 -11.68 -43.12 20.64
N GLU A 233 -12.98 -43.43 20.62
CA GLU A 233 -13.45 -44.71 21.17
C GLU A 233 -12.95 -45.85 20.26
N ALA A 234 -11.76 -46.35 20.57
CA ALA A 234 -11.21 -47.57 19.99
C ALA A 234 -10.88 -48.58 21.10
N SER A 235 -11.86 -49.45 21.31
CA SER A 235 -11.75 -50.91 21.42
C SER A 235 -10.48 -51.52 22.05
N ALA A 236 -10.75 -52.32 23.08
CA ALA A 236 -9.87 -53.22 23.81
C ALA A 236 -8.95 -54.14 22.96
N GLY A 237 -7.78 -54.43 23.52
CA GLY A 237 -6.82 -55.48 23.13
C GLY A 237 -5.46 -55.17 23.75
N ASP A 238 -5.20 -55.53 25.00
CA ASP A 238 -4.67 -56.82 25.48
C ASP A 238 -3.17 -57.04 25.23
N SER A 239 -2.51 -57.40 26.33
CA SER A 239 -1.26 -58.13 26.57
C SER A 239 0.12 -57.55 26.15
N GLY A 240 1.00 -57.45 27.17
CA GLY A 240 2.42 -57.85 27.00
C GLY A 240 3.46 -57.03 27.76
N GLY A 241 3.89 -57.53 28.91
CA GLY A 241 4.88 -56.95 29.84
C GLY A 241 6.27 -56.59 29.29
N GLY A 242 6.96 -55.76 30.07
CA GLY A 242 8.36 -55.37 29.85
C GLY A 242 8.90 -54.48 30.97
N ASP A 243 9.25 -55.12 32.07
CA ASP A 243 9.96 -54.59 33.24
C ASP A 243 11.38 -54.09 32.90
N SER A 244 11.75 -52.88 33.33
CA SER A 244 13.09 -52.55 33.84
C SER A 244 13.15 -51.09 34.33
N GLY A 245 13.47 -50.97 35.62
CA GLY A 245 13.52 -49.71 36.34
C GLY A 245 14.72 -48.82 36.05
N GLY A 246 14.64 -47.60 36.59
CA GLY A 246 15.70 -46.61 36.60
C GLY A 246 15.27 -45.40 37.43
N ASP A 247 15.69 -45.43 38.70
CA ASP A 247 15.50 -44.47 39.79
C ASP A 247 16.24 -43.12 39.57
N SER A 248 15.94 -42.14 40.43
CA SER A 248 16.39 -40.73 40.57
C SER A 248 15.42 -39.68 39.98
N GLY A 249 14.87 -38.73 40.73
CA GLY A 249 15.10 -38.25 42.10
C GLY A 249 15.18 -36.71 42.11
N GLY A 250 14.26 -36.04 42.82
CA GLY A 250 14.25 -34.59 43.12
C GLY A 250 12.98 -33.87 42.62
N GLU A 251 11.93 -33.67 43.43
CA GLU A 251 11.75 -32.59 44.44
C GLU A 251 12.10 -31.20 43.88
N GLY A 252 11.26 -30.16 43.89
CA GLY A 252 9.94 -29.90 44.45
C GLY A 252 9.65 -28.40 44.26
N GLY A 253 8.39 -28.00 44.16
CA GLY A 253 8.04 -26.58 44.04
C GLY A 253 6.60 -26.32 43.65
N LYS A 254 5.68 -26.54 44.60
CA LYS A 254 4.30 -26.05 44.56
C LYS A 254 4.30 -24.52 44.71
N ASN A 255 3.40 -23.85 44.00
CA ASN A 255 2.62 -22.76 44.59
C ASN A 255 1.27 -22.66 43.88
N ASP A 256 0.25 -22.94 44.68
CA ASP A 256 -1.17 -22.79 44.39
C ASP A 256 -1.61 -21.33 44.59
N GLY A 257 -2.61 -20.93 43.81
CA GLY A 257 -3.68 -20.01 44.22
C GLY A 257 -3.40 -18.51 44.07
N ASP A 258 -4.25 -17.81 43.30
CA ASP A 258 -5.44 -17.20 43.90
C ASP A 258 -6.39 -16.67 42.81
N SER A 259 -7.66 -16.62 43.18
CA SER A 259 -8.86 -16.45 42.37
C SER A 259 -9.46 -15.07 42.58
N GLY A 260 -10.15 -14.54 41.57
CA GLY A 260 -11.13 -13.45 41.71
C GLY A 260 -11.38 -12.81 40.35
N GLY A 261 -12.58 -12.81 39.75
CA GLY A 261 -13.93 -12.89 40.32
C GLY A 261 -14.59 -11.51 40.23
N GLY A 262 -15.50 -11.35 39.27
CA GLY A 262 -16.36 -10.16 39.11
C GLY A 262 -16.71 -9.96 37.62
N GLY A 263 -17.91 -10.24 37.11
CA GLY A 263 -19.23 -10.25 37.75
C GLY A 263 -19.82 -8.84 37.72
N GLY A 264 -20.51 -8.51 36.64
CA GLY A 264 -21.20 -7.23 36.44
C GLY A 264 -22.23 -7.35 35.33
N ASP A 265 -23.44 -7.72 35.76
CA ASP A 265 -24.72 -7.70 35.04
C ASP A 265 -25.27 -6.26 35.00
N ASP A 266 -26.40 -6.09 34.32
CA ASP A 266 -27.39 -5.00 34.39
C ASP A 266 -27.37 -3.92 33.28
N GLY A 267 -28.28 -4.12 32.31
CA GLY A 267 -29.55 -3.38 32.39
C GLY A 267 -29.85 -2.27 31.38
N GLY A 268 -30.90 -2.52 30.57
CA GLY A 268 -31.88 -1.51 30.11
C GLY A 268 -31.51 -0.71 28.85
N ALA A 269 -32.42 -0.32 27.98
CA ALA A 269 -33.88 -0.38 28.02
C ALA A 269 -34.43 -0.25 26.59
N ASP A 270 -35.58 -0.88 26.39
CA ASP A 270 -36.49 -0.70 25.27
C ASP A 270 -36.89 0.76 25.08
N ALA A 271 -36.93 1.20 23.82
CA ALA A 271 -37.69 2.36 23.39
C ALA A 271 -38.66 1.94 22.29
N LYS A 272 -39.82 1.43 22.72
CA LYS A 272 -41.08 1.50 21.97
C LYS A 272 -41.66 2.91 22.17
N GLY A 273 -42.11 3.53 21.07
CA GLY A 273 -43.09 4.61 21.03
C GLY A 273 -43.77 4.52 19.67
N ASP A 274 -44.99 3.96 19.63
CA ASP A 274 -46.27 4.70 19.54
C ASP A 274 -46.42 5.32 18.14
N ASP A 275 -47.09 4.66 17.20
CA ASP A 275 -48.56 4.58 17.07
C ASP A 275 -49.22 5.96 16.94
N ALA A 276 -49.52 6.34 15.69
CA ALA A 276 -50.55 7.32 15.37
C ALA A 276 -50.92 7.27 13.87
N GLY A 277 -52.14 6.82 13.59
CA GLY A 277 -52.99 7.50 12.61
C GLY A 277 -53.26 6.79 11.29
N ASP A 278 -54.20 5.84 11.34
CA ASP A 278 -55.10 5.52 10.22
C ASP A 278 -55.89 6.78 9.81
N ASP A 279 -55.85 7.14 8.52
CA ASP A 279 -56.82 8.04 7.88
C ASP A 279 -57.42 7.33 6.65
N PRO A 280 -58.69 6.88 6.69
CA PRO A 280 -59.32 6.19 5.59
C PRO A 280 -60.10 7.19 4.74
N GLY A 281 -59.61 7.50 3.55
CA GLY A 281 -60.51 8.00 2.51
C GLY A 281 -59.89 8.94 1.49
N LYS A 282 -59.38 8.37 0.40
CA LYS A 282 -59.52 8.94 -0.95
C LYS A 282 -59.22 7.87 -1.99
N LYS A 283 -60.25 7.50 -2.77
CA LYS A 283 -60.08 6.74 -4.01
C LYS A 283 -59.40 7.66 -5.03
N PRO A 284 -58.28 7.28 -5.65
CA PRO A 284 -57.80 7.91 -6.87
C PRO A 284 -58.51 7.29 -8.09
N ASP A 285 -58.87 8.14 -9.03
CA ASP A 285 -59.39 7.77 -10.35
C ASP A 285 -58.37 6.90 -11.13
N PRO A 286 -58.83 6.05 -12.08
CA PRO A 286 -57.93 5.22 -12.87
C PRO A 286 -57.07 6.08 -13.82
N PRO A 287 -55.76 5.81 -13.95
CA PRO A 287 -54.91 6.49 -14.92
C PRO A 287 -55.20 6.00 -16.36
N PRO A 288 -54.95 6.84 -17.37
CA PRO A 288 -55.15 6.50 -18.77
C PRO A 288 -54.13 5.46 -19.26
N GLU A 289 -54.57 4.61 -20.18
CA GLU A 289 -53.81 3.52 -20.81
C GLU A 289 -52.47 4.01 -21.37
N ALA A 290 -51.38 3.39 -20.89
CA ALA A 290 -50.03 3.58 -21.43
C ALA A 290 -49.81 2.66 -22.66
N PRO A 291 -49.04 3.12 -23.66
CA PRO A 291 -48.75 2.35 -24.86
C PRO A 291 -47.80 1.17 -24.58
N ASP A 292 -48.07 0.10 -25.32
CA ASP A 292 -47.37 -1.19 -25.46
C ASP A 292 -45.88 -1.16 -25.03
N ALA A 293 -45.60 -1.63 -23.82
CA ALA A 293 -44.24 -1.86 -23.34
C ALA A 293 -43.70 -3.14 -23.99
N GLY A 294 -42.60 -3.00 -24.73
CA GLY A 294 -41.87 -4.13 -25.32
C GLY A 294 -41.47 -5.20 -24.29
N PRO A 295 -41.02 -6.37 -24.77
CA PRO A 295 -40.81 -7.54 -23.93
C PRO A 295 -39.90 -7.23 -22.73
N PRO A 296 -40.22 -7.80 -21.55
CA PRO A 296 -39.49 -7.53 -20.32
C PRO A 296 -38.00 -7.89 -20.50
N PRO A 297 -37.08 -7.14 -19.85
CA PRO A 297 -35.67 -7.47 -19.88
C PRO A 297 -35.45 -8.88 -19.32
N PRO A 298 -34.49 -9.65 -19.87
CA PRO A 298 -34.21 -11.00 -19.40
C PRO A 298 -33.85 -10.97 -17.92
N SER A 299 -34.28 -12.02 -17.20
CA SER A 299 -34.08 -12.11 -15.77
C SER A 299 -32.57 -12.17 -15.44
N ARG A 300 -32.19 -11.75 -14.23
CA ARG A 300 -30.78 -11.83 -13.78
C ARG A 300 -30.23 -13.26 -13.83
N ALA A 301 -31.07 -14.26 -13.60
CA ALA A 301 -30.71 -15.67 -13.73
C ALA A 301 -30.23 -16.02 -15.16
N ASP A 302 -30.87 -15.47 -16.19
CA ASP A 302 -30.47 -15.67 -17.59
C ASP A 302 -29.17 -14.93 -17.94
N GLN A 303 -28.71 -13.99 -17.12
CA GLN A 303 -27.44 -13.28 -17.33
C GLN A 303 -26.28 -14.08 -16.76
N ASP A 304 -26.46 -14.66 -15.57
CA ASP A 304 -25.44 -15.47 -14.90
C ASP A 304 -25.14 -16.76 -15.68
N GLU A 305 -26.16 -17.43 -16.24
CA GLU A 305 -25.96 -18.59 -17.12
C GLU A 305 -25.19 -18.23 -18.39
N ARG A 306 -25.43 -17.05 -18.97
CA ARG A 306 -24.68 -16.57 -20.15
C ARG A 306 -23.22 -16.24 -19.83
N ILE A 307 -22.94 -15.79 -18.61
CA ILE A 307 -21.57 -15.50 -18.17
C ILE A 307 -20.81 -16.81 -17.91
N LEU A 308 -21.45 -17.81 -17.30
CA LEU A 308 -20.89 -19.15 -17.13
C LEU A 308 -20.59 -19.82 -18.48
N ASP A 309 -21.52 -19.76 -19.43
CA ASP A 309 -21.34 -20.33 -20.76
C ASP A 309 -20.22 -19.61 -21.56
N GLN A 310 -20.00 -18.31 -21.30
CA GLN A 310 -18.86 -17.56 -21.85
C GLN A 310 -17.53 -17.93 -21.20
N LEU A 311 -17.52 -18.28 -19.91
CA LEU A 311 -16.32 -18.70 -19.19
C LEU A 311 -15.92 -20.14 -19.55
N GLU A 312 -16.88 -21.03 -19.79
CA GLU A 312 -16.62 -22.40 -20.24
C GLU A 312 -16.14 -22.46 -21.69
N ASN A 313 -16.60 -21.54 -22.55
CA ASN A 313 -16.15 -21.44 -23.94
C ASN A 313 -14.93 -20.52 -24.14
N ALA A 314 -14.37 -19.95 -23.07
CA ALA A 314 -13.18 -19.11 -23.17
C ALA A 314 -11.97 -19.97 -23.56
N PRO A 315 -11.21 -19.60 -24.62
CA PRO A 315 -10.03 -20.35 -25.01
C PRO A 315 -9.01 -20.36 -23.88
N THR A 316 -8.42 -21.53 -23.62
CA THR A 316 -7.38 -21.61 -22.60
C THR A 316 -6.20 -20.71 -22.98
N VAL A 317 -5.52 -20.15 -21.97
CA VAL A 317 -4.35 -19.28 -22.16
C VAL A 317 -3.29 -19.93 -23.08
N GLN A 318 -3.19 -21.25 -23.05
CA GLN A 318 -2.31 -22.04 -23.92
C GLN A 318 -2.74 -22.01 -25.40
N GLN A 319 -4.04 -22.07 -25.69
CA GLN A 319 -4.57 -21.97 -27.06
C GLN A 319 -4.36 -20.57 -27.64
N GLU A 320 -4.54 -19.51 -26.84
CA GLU A 320 -4.35 -18.15 -27.30
C GLU A 320 -2.86 -17.81 -27.53
N ALA A 321 -1.97 -18.32 -26.67
CA ALA A 321 -0.52 -18.25 -26.88
C ALA A 321 -0.11 -18.96 -28.18
N ALA A 322 -0.60 -20.18 -28.42
CA ALA A 322 -0.33 -20.93 -29.65
C ALA A 322 -0.84 -20.18 -30.90
N LYS A 323 -2.04 -19.59 -30.85
CA LYS A 323 -2.61 -18.79 -31.95
C LYS A 323 -1.79 -17.52 -32.22
N ARG A 324 -1.30 -16.86 -31.18
CA ARG A 324 -0.39 -15.70 -31.32
C ARG A 324 0.95 -16.10 -31.94
N HIS A 325 1.51 -17.25 -31.57
CA HIS A 325 2.74 -17.77 -32.17
C HIS A 325 2.54 -18.17 -33.64
N ALA A 326 1.44 -18.84 -33.98
CA ALA A 326 1.10 -19.19 -35.36
C ALA A 326 0.91 -17.97 -36.26
N ARG A 327 0.32 -16.89 -35.76
CA ARG A 327 0.19 -15.61 -36.48
C ARG A 327 1.51 -14.87 -36.68
N LYS A 328 2.50 -15.09 -35.81
CA LYS A 328 3.83 -14.46 -35.90
C LYS A 328 4.83 -15.28 -36.72
N ALA A 329 4.51 -16.50 -37.12
CA ALA A 329 5.38 -17.28 -37.99
C ALA A 329 5.44 -16.61 -39.37
N PRO A 330 6.59 -16.07 -39.80
CA PRO A 330 6.71 -15.50 -41.13
C PRO A 330 6.49 -16.61 -42.16
N MET A 331 5.56 -16.39 -43.09
CA MET A 331 5.37 -17.22 -44.28
C MET A 331 6.67 -17.20 -45.08
N ARG A 332 7.60 -18.10 -44.75
CA ARG A 332 8.86 -18.29 -45.44
C ARG A 332 8.50 -18.93 -46.78
N GLY A 333 8.38 -18.07 -47.79
CA GLY A 333 7.98 -18.43 -49.13
C GLY A 333 8.76 -19.63 -49.67
N LEU A 334 8.00 -20.63 -50.11
CA LEU A 334 8.34 -21.41 -51.29
C LEU A 334 8.59 -20.41 -52.43
N VAL A 335 9.84 -20.24 -52.81
CA VAL A 335 10.19 -19.75 -54.14
C VAL A 335 10.94 -20.88 -54.82
N ASP A 336 10.40 -21.22 -55.97
CA ASP A 336 10.60 -22.42 -56.77
C ASP A 336 12.00 -22.58 -57.39
N LYS A 337 12.21 -23.82 -57.82
CA LYS A 337 13.21 -24.28 -58.79
C LYS A 337 13.03 -23.63 -60.17
#